data_AF-A0AA36M3A0-F1
#
_entry.id   AF-A0AA36M3A0-F1
#
_cell.length_a   1.000
_cell.length_b   1.000
_cell.length_c   1.000
_cell.angle_alpha   90.00
_cell.angle_beta   90.00
_cell.angle_gamma   90.00
#
_symmetry.space_group_name_H-M   'P 1'
#
loop_
_entity.id
_entity.type
_entity.pdbx_description
1 polymer ?
#
loop_
_entity_poly.entity_id
_entity_poly.type
_entity_poly.pdbx_seq_one_letter_code
_entity_poly.pdbx_strand_id
1 'polypeptide(L)'
;MSFMTFLLMFATMTKFASASIIGAEFQLQCSIDLAHRFKAHVYLLEEGTMPEIVLSEAMKEARWDSPSHLSFELFSDDLHGRKSESLEPYVLVEHNCEKKQKGLRTILRVLEVGDFPAEHERPFTRNLGNISLP
;
A
#
# COMPACT_ATOMS: atom_id res chain seq x y z
N MET A 1 60.22 -12.79 19.56
CA MET A 1 59.99 -12.70 18.10
C MET A 1 58.98 -13.79 17.76
N SER A 2 57.67 -13.61 18.01
CA SER A 2 56.66 -12.89 17.22
C SER A 2 56.59 -13.35 15.76
N PHE A 3 55.45 -13.95 15.35
CA PHE A 3 54.71 -13.78 14.07
C PHE A 3 53.56 -14.82 14.07
N MET A 4 52.43 -14.47 14.70
CA MET A 4 51.20 -14.01 14.04
C MET A 4 50.40 -15.13 13.36
N THR A 5 49.47 -15.65 14.16
CA THR A 5 48.19 -16.23 13.79
C THR A 5 47.46 -15.31 12.80
N PHE A 6 47.36 -15.70 11.52
CA PHE A 6 46.51 -15.02 10.54
C PHE A 6 45.09 -15.57 10.64
N LEU A 7 44.33 -15.06 11.61
CA LEU A 7 42.87 -15.15 11.65
C LEU A 7 42.33 -14.17 10.60
N LEU A 8 42.09 -14.66 9.38
CA LEU A 8 41.31 -13.94 8.37
C LEU A 8 39.86 -13.87 8.87
N MET A 9 39.55 -12.80 9.60
CA MET A 9 38.20 -12.28 9.74
C MET A 9 37.68 -12.00 8.32
N PHE A 10 36.88 -12.92 7.77
CA PHE A 10 35.94 -12.57 6.72
C PHE A 10 34.84 -11.71 7.36
N ALA A 11 35.16 -10.43 7.58
CA ALA A 11 34.17 -9.40 7.75
C ALA A 11 33.51 -9.18 6.37
N THR A 12 32.64 -10.11 5.98
CA THR A 12 31.66 -9.84 4.94
C THR A 12 30.75 -8.76 5.51
N MET A 13 31.07 -7.50 5.21
CA MET A 13 30.12 -6.41 5.29
C MET A 13 28.94 -6.78 4.38
N THR A 14 27.91 -7.37 4.95
CA THR A 14 26.59 -7.44 4.33
C THR A 14 26.12 -6.01 4.22
N LYS A 15 26.40 -5.38 3.06
CA LYS A 15 25.69 -4.17 2.66
C LYS A 15 24.23 -4.60 2.55
N PHE A 16 23.44 -4.26 3.55
CA PHE A 16 21.99 -4.27 3.40
C PHE A 16 21.71 -3.28 2.28
N ALA A 17 21.40 -3.78 1.08
CA ALA A 17 20.72 -2.97 0.10
C ALA A 17 19.37 -2.65 0.75
N SER A 18 19.23 -1.44 1.30
CA SER A 18 17.93 -0.99 1.79
C SER A 18 17.08 -0.79 0.54
N ALA A 19 16.24 -1.76 0.22
CA ALA A 19 15.15 -1.51 -0.71
C ALA A 19 14.26 -0.44 -0.07
N SER A 20 13.97 0.64 -0.78
CA SER A 20 13.02 1.64 -0.30
C SER A 20 11.64 0.97 -0.26
N ILE A 21 11.05 0.89 0.93
CA ILE A 21 9.68 0.39 1.09
C ILE A 21 8.75 1.59 1.00
N ILE A 22 7.86 1.65 0.02
CA ILE A 22 6.77 2.63 -0.02
C ILE A 22 5.49 2.00 0.47
N GLY A 23 4.61 2.78 1.08
CA GLY A 23 3.33 2.25 1.55
C GLY A 23 2.28 3.29 1.86
N ALA A 24 1.06 2.80 2.04
CA ALA A 24 -0.11 3.58 2.42
C ALA A 24 -0.88 2.88 3.54
N GLU A 25 -1.27 3.65 4.56
CA GLU A 25 -2.11 3.21 5.66
C GLU A 25 -3.39 4.03 5.70
N PHE A 26 -4.55 3.38 5.79
CA PHE A 26 -5.83 4.08 5.83
C PHE A 26 -6.95 3.19 6.36
N GLN A 27 -8.06 3.83 6.76
CA GLN A 27 -9.28 3.13 7.16
C GLN A 27 -10.45 3.56 6.27
N LEU A 28 -11.14 2.59 5.67
CA LEU A 28 -12.41 2.84 5.00
C LEU A 28 -13.55 2.74 6.01
N GLN A 29 -14.42 3.74 6.03
CA GLN A 29 -15.65 3.75 6.81
C GLN A 29 -16.86 3.77 5.88
N CYS A 30 -17.66 2.71 5.93
CA CYS A 30 -18.96 2.69 5.26
C CYS A 30 -20.03 3.25 6.20
N SER A 31 -20.62 4.39 5.82
CA SER A 31 -21.55 5.15 6.65
C SER A 31 -23.03 4.79 6.48
N ILE A 32 -23.31 3.80 5.62
CA ILE A 32 -24.67 3.42 5.21
C ILE A 32 -24.99 1.97 5.59
N ASP A 33 -26.28 1.69 5.74
CA ASP A 33 -26.77 0.34 6.00
C ASP A 33 -26.67 -0.51 4.73
N LEU A 34 -25.83 -1.53 4.80
CA LEU A 34 -25.61 -2.48 3.72
C LEU A 34 -26.58 -3.66 3.79
N ALA A 35 -26.94 -4.19 2.63
CA ALA A 35 -27.69 -5.45 2.51
C ALA A 35 -26.81 -6.68 2.78
N HIS A 36 -25.50 -6.52 2.67
CA HIS A 36 -24.49 -7.57 2.67
C HIS A 36 -23.26 -7.12 3.47
N ARG A 37 -22.26 -7.99 3.59
CA ARG A 37 -20.95 -7.65 4.16
C ARG A 37 -20.33 -6.48 3.40
N PHE A 38 -19.74 -5.53 4.13
CA PHE A 38 -18.88 -4.52 3.54
C PHE A 38 -17.61 -5.19 3.03
N LYS A 39 -17.29 -5.00 1.74
CA LYS A 39 -16.10 -5.54 1.08
C LYS A 39 -15.37 -4.41 0.36
N ALA A 40 -14.05 -4.44 0.45
CA ALA A 40 -13.20 -3.58 -0.36
C ALA A 40 -11.96 -4.34 -0.83
N HIS A 41 -11.61 -4.12 -2.09
CA HIS A 41 -10.36 -4.52 -2.71
C HIS A 41 -9.57 -3.24 -3.02
N VAL A 42 -8.33 -3.16 -2.56
CA VAL A 42 -7.50 -1.97 -2.69
C VAL A 42 -6.20 -2.31 -3.40
N TYR A 43 -5.77 -1.42 -4.27
CA TYR A 43 -4.54 -1.53 -5.04
C TYR A 43 -3.67 -0.30 -4.77
N LEU A 44 -2.39 -0.51 -4.49
CA LEU A 44 -1.36 0.52 -4.57
C LEU A 44 -0.78 0.46 -5.97
N LEU A 45 -0.97 1.52 -6.74
CA LEU A 45 -0.59 1.61 -8.14
C LEU A 45 0.40 2.76 -8.29
N GLU A 46 1.27 2.64 -9.29
CA GLU A 46 2.21 3.70 -9.66
C GLU A 46 1.84 4.31 -11.01
N GLU A 47 1.68 5.62 -11.04
CA GLU A 47 1.37 6.36 -12.26
C GLU A 47 2.56 6.35 -13.26
N GLY A 48 2.28 6.58 -14.54
CA GLY A 48 3.32 6.80 -15.55
C GLY A 48 3.88 5.56 -16.26
N THR A 49 3.43 4.34 -15.95
CA THR A 49 3.68 3.14 -16.77
C THR A 49 2.39 2.65 -17.42
N MET A 50 2.42 2.35 -18.72
CA MET A 50 1.35 1.61 -19.39
C MET A 50 1.86 0.21 -19.76
N PRO A 51 1.23 -0.87 -19.25
CA PRO A 51 0.13 -0.89 -18.28
C PRO A 51 0.57 -0.37 -16.89
N GLU A 52 -0.40 0.08 -16.08
CA GLU A 52 -0.17 0.49 -14.69
C GLU A 52 0.49 -0.65 -13.92
N ILE A 53 1.47 -0.32 -13.07
CA ILE A 53 2.16 -1.31 -12.24
C ILE A 53 1.44 -1.39 -10.91
N VAL A 54 1.00 -2.60 -10.56
CA VAL A 54 0.49 -2.93 -9.24
C VAL A 54 1.67 -3.15 -8.31
N LEU A 55 1.85 -2.24 -7.36
CA LEU A 55 2.90 -2.31 -6.34
C LEU A 55 2.49 -3.21 -5.18
N SER A 56 1.21 -3.20 -4.82
CA SER A 56 0.63 -3.97 -3.71
C SER A 56 -0.88 -4.06 -3.87
N GLU A 57 -1.51 -5.11 -3.33
CA GLU A 57 -2.97 -5.23 -3.30
C GLU A 57 -3.44 -5.92 -2.00
N ALA A 58 -4.66 -5.59 -1.56
CA ALA A 58 -5.29 -6.23 -0.42
C ALA A 58 -6.82 -6.24 -0.52
N MET A 59 -7.44 -7.38 -0.20
CA MET A 59 -8.89 -7.51 -0.11
C MET A 59 -9.33 -7.80 1.33
N LYS A 60 -10.30 -7.05 1.85
CA LYS A 60 -10.87 -7.26 3.18
C LYS A 60 -12.40 -7.20 3.16
N GLU A 61 -13.02 -7.89 4.12
CA GLU A 61 -14.45 -7.85 4.36
C GLU A 61 -14.78 -7.72 5.85
N ALA A 62 -15.82 -6.95 6.16
CA ALA A 62 -16.36 -6.75 7.50
C ALA A 62 -17.74 -7.39 7.63
N ARG A 63 -18.19 -7.56 8.88
CA ARG A 63 -19.58 -7.96 9.15
C ARG A 63 -20.53 -6.81 8.73
N TRP A 64 -21.83 -7.09 8.70
CA TRP A 64 -22.85 -6.16 8.19
C TRP A 64 -23.25 -5.05 9.19
N ASP A 65 -22.54 -4.94 10.31
CA ASP A 65 -22.79 -3.99 11.38
C ASP A 65 -22.39 -2.57 10.97
N SER A 66 -23.34 -1.63 11.11
CA SER A 66 -23.18 -0.22 10.79
C SER A 66 -22.77 0.58 12.03
N PRO A 67 -21.73 1.44 11.98
CA PRO A 67 -20.83 1.67 10.84
C PRO A 67 -19.84 0.50 10.64
N SER A 68 -19.59 0.12 9.39
CA SER A 68 -18.61 -0.92 9.05
C SER A 68 -17.26 -0.29 8.71
N HIS A 69 -16.19 -0.82 9.29
CA HIS A 69 -14.82 -0.32 9.09
C HIS A 69 -13.90 -1.39 8.49
N LEU A 70 -13.02 -0.99 7.57
CA LEU A 70 -11.95 -1.82 7.03
C LEU A 70 -10.63 -1.04 7.09
N SER A 71 -9.64 -1.54 7.84
CA SER A 71 -8.32 -0.90 7.94
C SER A 71 -7.36 -1.58 6.97
N PHE A 72 -6.56 -0.81 6.24
CA PHE A 72 -5.62 -1.27 5.23
C PHE A 72 -4.22 -0.73 5.49
N GLU A 73 -3.24 -1.58 5.19
CA GLU A 73 -1.82 -1.27 5.18
C GLU A 73 -1.27 -1.94 3.92
N LEU A 74 -0.76 -1.15 2.99
CA LEU A 74 -0.20 -1.61 1.72
C LEU A 74 1.27 -1.20 1.69
N PHE A 75 2.14 -2.13 1.32
CA PHE A 75 3.58 -1.90 1.23
C PHE A 75 4.13 -2.53 -0.05
N SER A 76 5.16 -1.92 -0.61
CA SER A 76 5.94 -2.45 -1.72
C SER A 76 7.40 -2.10 -1.55
N ASP A 77 8.26 -3.11 -1.65
CA ASP A 77 9.71 -2.99 -1.83
C ASP A 77 10.12 -3.14 -3.31
N ASP A 78 9.14 -3.44 -4.18
CA ASP A 78 9.34 -3.63 -5.60
C ASP A 78 9.33 -2.29 -6.35
N LEU A 79 10.46 -1.58 -6.23
CA LEU A 79 10.78 -0.45 -7.10
C LEU A 79 11.63 -0.89 -8.29
N HIS A 80 11.64 -2.19 -8.63
CA HIS A 80 12.62 -2.75 -9.55
C HIS A 80 12.62 -2.04 -10.91
N GLY A 81 13.76 -1.43 -11.22
CA GLY A 81 14.04 -0.88 -12.55
C GLY A 81 13.67 0.59 -12.75
N ARG A 82 13.06 1.28 -11.76
CA ARG A 82 12.77 2.71 -11.89
C ARG A 82 13.96 3.57 -11.45
N LYS A 83 14.64 4.16 -12.44
CA LYS A 83 15.47 5.37 -12.28
C LYS A 83 14.62 6.64 -12.45
N SER A 84 13.38 6.63 -11.94
CA SER A 84 12.59 7.86 -11.90
C SER A 84 13.12 8.72 -10.76
N GLU A 85 13.08 10.04 -10.88
CA GLU A 85 13.49 10.96 -9.81
C GLU A 85 12.42 11.03 -8.69
N SER A 86 11.17 10.74 -9.03
CA SER A 86 10.02 10.63 -8.12
C SER A 86 9.13 9.43 -8.47
N LEU A 87 8.49 8.88 -7.45
CA LEU A 87 7.37 7.93 -7.58
C LEU A 87 6.08 8.67 -7.20
N GLU A 88 5.02 8.39 -7.93
CA GLU A 88 3.70 9.01 -7.75
C GLU A 88 2.65 7.90 -7.55
N PRO A 89 2.70 7.18 -6.42
CA PRO A 89 1.75 6.13 -6.16
C PRO A 89 0.39 6.71 -5.75
N TYR A 90 -0.66 5.98 -6.13
CA TYR A 90 -2.03 6.23 -5.70
C TYR A 90 -2.69 4.93 -5.28
N VAL A 91 -3.78 5.04 -4.51
CA VAL A 91 -4.60 3.90 -4.12
C VAL A 91 -5.88 3.88 -4.92
N LEU A 92 -6.17 2.77 -5.59
CA LEU A 92 -7.48 2.48 -6.17
C LEU A 92 -8.27 1.60 -5.20
N VAL A 93 -9.47 2.02 -4.85
CA VAL A 93 -10.39 1.32 -3.95
C VAL A 93 -11.62 0.86 -4.73
N GLU A 94 -11.78 -0.44 -4.84
CA GLU A 94 -12.99 -1.13 -5.29
C GLU A 94 -13.82 -1.53 -4.09
N HIS A 95 -15.06 -1.04 -3.95
CA HIS A 95 -15.90 -1.36 -2.80
C HIS A 95 -17.37 -1.57 -3.13
N ASN A 96 -18.11 -2.21 -2.22
CA ASN A 96 -19.56 -2.42 -2.32
C ASN A 96 -20.40 -1.59 -1.33
N CYS A 97 -19.80 -0.58 -0.70
CA CYS A 97 -20.51 0.39 0.13
C CYS A 97 -21.51 1.22 -0.71
N GLU A 98 -22.73 0.68 -0.92
CA GLU A 98 -23.85 1.36 -1.57
C GLU A 98 -25.18 1.02 -0.88
N LYS A 99 -26.15 1.96 -0.91
CA LYS A 99 -27.47 1.78 -0.30
C LYS A 99 -28.16 0.52 -0.83
N LYS A 100 -28.78 -0.23 0.09
CA LYS A 100 -29.57 -1.47 -0.09
C LYS A 100 -30.53 -1.52 -1.30
N GLN A 101 -30.94 -0.39 -1.87
CA GLN A 101 -31.92 -0.34 -2.96
C GLN A 101 -31.34 -0.49 -4.38
N LYS A 102 -30.01 -0.49 -4.58
CA LYS A 102 -29.41 -0.43 -5.93
C LYS A 102 -28.74 -1.71 -6.47
N GLY A 103 -28.83 -2.84 -5.77
CA GLY A 103 -28.15 -4.07 -6.18
C GLY A 103 -26.66 -4.05 -5.84
N LEU A 104 -25.96 -5.16 -6.10
CA LEU A 104 -24.55 -5.32 -5.74
C LEU A 104 -23.67 -4.72 -6.85
N ARG A 105 -23.19 -3.49 -6.65
CA ARG A 105 -22.32 -2.79 -7.60
C ARG A 105 -20.94 -2.56 -6.98
N THR A 106 -19.90 -2.71 -7.79
CA THR A 106 -18.54 -2.26 -7.45
C THR A 106 -18.40 -0.76 -7.76
N ILE A 107 -18.01 0.02 -6.77
CA ILE A 107 -17.72 1.45 -6.86
C ILE A 107 -16.21 1.64 -6.80
N LEU A 108 -15.69 2.51 -7.66
CA LEU A 108 -14.28 2.88 -7.72
C LEU A 108 -14.05 4.21 -7.03
N ARG A 109 -12.98 4.28 -6.22
CA ARG A 109 -12.48 5.53 -5.65
C ARG A 109 -10.96 5.57 -5.73
N VAL A 110 -10.42 6.68 -6.21
CA VAL A 110 -8.97 6.95 -6.22
C VAL A 110 -8.61 7.80 -5.01
N LEU A 111 -7.52 7.44 -4.33
CA LEU A 111 -6.93 8.19 -3.22
C LEU A 111 -5.49 8.53 -3.59
N GLU A 112 -5.17 9.82 -3.60
CA GLU A 112 -3.80 10.28 -3.79
C GLU A 112 -2.98 9.91 -2.54
N VAL A 113 -1.87 9.21 -2.75
CA VAL A 113 -0.88 8.97 -1.69
C VAL A 113 0.15 10.10 -1.75
N GLY A 114 0.60 10.44 -2.97
CA GLY A 114 1.42 11.61 -3.28
C GLY A 114 2.89 11.28 -3.50
N ASP A 115 3.71 12.30 -3.73
CA ASP A 115 5.06 12.13 -4.27
C ASP A 115 6.04 11.51 -3.25
N PHE A 116 6.68 10.41 -3.65
CA PHE A 116 7.78 9.79 -2.91
C PHE A 116 9.09 10.08 -3.63
N PRO A 117 10.14 10.54 -2.92
CA PRO A 117 11.46 10.64 -3.51
C PRO A 117 11.97 9.24 -3.86
N ALA A 118 12.56 9.08 -5.05
CA ALA A 118 13.02 7.77 -5.51
C ALA A 118 14.20 7.20 -4.68
N GLU A 119 14.98 8.07 -4.02
CA GLU A 119 16.05 7.69 -3.12
C GLU A 119 15.66 7.93 -1.66
N HIS A 120 15.42 6.84 -0.93
CA HIS A 120 15.23 6.89 0.51
C HIS A 120 15.90 5.70 1.20
N GLU A 121 16.69 5.97 2.23
CA GLU A 121 17.36 4.95 3.04
C GLU A 121 16.40 4.20 3.97
N ARG A 122 15.12 4.62 4.03
CA ARG A 122 14.14 4.11 4.99
C ARG A 122 12.79 3.86 4.35
N PRO A 123 12.01 2.90 4.89
CA PRO A 123 10.61 2.75 4.59
C PRO A 123 9.88 4.09 4.75
N PHE A 124 9.10 4.46 3.74
CA PHE A 124 8.22 5.62 3.78
C PHE A 124 6.79 5.14 3.64
N THR A 125 5.97 5.43 4.64
CA THR A 125 4.57 5.05 4.66
C THR A 125 3.74 6.29 4.90
N ARG A 126 2.76 6.54 4.04
CA ARG A 126 1.84 7.67 4.20
C ARG A 126 0.54 7.20 4.84
N ASN A 127 0.15 7.88 5.90
CA ASN A 127 -1.14 7.67 6.54
C ASN A 127 -2.18 8.60 5.89
N LEU A 128 -3.16 8.03 5.19
CA LEU A 128 -4.26 8.76 4.54
C LEU A 128 -5.46 8.99 5.48
N GLY A 129 -5.40 8.47 6.70
CA GLY A 129 -6.43 8.62 7.72
C GLY A 129 -7.71 7.84 7.43
N ASN A 130 -8.84 8.40 7.88
CA ASN A 130 -10.16 7.80 7.75
C ASN A 130 -10.87 8.31 6.49
N ILE A 131 -11.23 7.39 5.61
CA ILE A 131 -11.86 7.64 4.33
C ILE A 131 -13.34 7.23 4.41
N SER A 132 -14.22 8.23 4.48
CA SER A 132 -15.67 8.01 4.48
C SER A 132 -16.18 7.67 3.09
N LEU A 133 -16.81 6.51 2.95
CA LEU A 133 -17.51 6.06 1.74
C LEU A 133 -19.02 6.41 1.83
N PRO A 134 -19.65 6.70 0.68
CA PRO A 134 -21.06 7.14 0.60
C PRO A 134 -22.08 6.08 1.01
#